data_AF-A0A7V4EAW9-F1
#
_entry.id   AF-A0A7V4EAW9-F1
#
_cell.length_a   1.000
_cell.length_b   1.000
_cell.length_c   1.000
_cell.angle_alpha   90.00
_cell.angle_beta   90.00
_cell.angle_gamma   90.00
#
_symmetry.space_group_name_H-M   'P 1'
#
loop_
_entity.id
_entity.type
_entity.pdbx_description
1 polymer ?
#
loop_
_entity_poly.entity_id
_entity_poly.type
_entity_poly.pdbx_seq_one_letter_code
_entity_poly.pdbx_strand_id
1 'polypeptide(L)'
;MNEEKIKFEKFKDYPEIPISTATTRHNKTGSWRNLRPLIKNKSAPCSKACPTNTLIPEYFNFFIDENIKEAGRILTLHNPFPSITGRVCPAFCQTACNRRKFDERISIREIERVVGDLYLPYKIEQKPKEEKDKRIAIIGAG
;
A
#
# COMPACT_ATOMS: atom_id res chain seq x y z
N MET A 1 5.43 37.07 18.36
CA MET A 1 6.72 36.39 18.15
C MET A 1 6.48 35.26 17.18
N ASN A 2 7.12 35.28 16.01
CA ASN A 2 6.99 34.21 15.02
C ASN A 2 7.43 32.89 15.65
N GLU A 3 6.48 31.96 15.80
CA GLU A 3 6.78 30.58 16.19
C GLU A 3 7.40 29.85 14.99
N GLU A 4 8.69 30.06 14.78
CA GLU A 4 9.44 29.25 13.82
C GLU A 4 9.47 27.80 14.32
N LYS A 5 8.64 26.96 13.70
CA LYS A 5 8.61 25.52 13.96
C LYS A 5 9.94 24.92 13.51
N ILE A 6 10.81 24.61 14.47
CA ILE A 6 12.04 23.85 14.23
C ILE A 6 11.65 22.43 13.78
N LYS A 7 12.06 22.05 12.56
CA LYS A 7 11.82 20.73 11.99
C LYS A 7 13.11 19.91 12.01
N PHE A 8 13.08 18.77 12.68
CA PHE A 8 14.16 17.78 12.64
C PHE A 8 13.79 16.68 11.64
N GLU A 9 14.65 16.39 10.67
CA GLU A 9 14.37 15.38 9.64
C GLU A 9 15.00 14.02 9.96
N LYS A 10 16.17 14.01 10.59
CA LYS A 10 16.90 12.80 11.00
C LYS A 10 17.17 12.84 12.50
N PHE A 11 17.33 11.67 13.09
CA PHE A 11 17.64 11.54 14.52
C PHE A 11 18.94 12.26 14.91
N LYS A 12 19.92 12.31 14.01
CA LYS A 12 21.21 13.01 14.22
C LYS A 12 21.09 14.53 14.22
N ASP A 13 20.01 15.07 13.67
CA ASP A 13 19.78 16.52 13.62
C ASP A 13 19.22 17.03 14.96
N TYR A 14 18.89 16.12 15.88
CA TYR A 14 18.33 16.44 17.18
C TYR A 14 19.45 16.82 18.16
N PRO A 15 19.34 17.94 18.89
CA PRO A 15 20.34 18.33 19.89
C PRO A 15 20.38 17.31 21.02
N GLU A 16 21.56 17.04 21.57
CA GLU A 16 21.69 16.19 22.76
C GLU A 16 20.90 16.81 23.91
N ILE A 17 19.85 16.11 24.36
CA ILE A 17 19.06 16.52 25.52
C ILE A 17 19.34 15.61 26.71
N PRO A 18 19.42 16.17 27.92
CA PRO A 18 19.56 15.39 29.13
C PRO A 18 18.31 14.52 29.31
N ILE A 19 18.50 13.19 29.29
CA ILE A 19 17.50 12.24 29.77
C ILE A 19 17.65 12.16 31.28
N SER A 20 16.54 12.34 32.00
CA SER A 20 16.52 12.08 33.44
C SER A 20 16.87 10.62 33.69
N THR A 21 17.97 10.41 34.42
CA THR A 21 18.41 9.09 34.88
C THR A 21 17.60 8.59 36.08
N ALA A 22 16.78 9.46 36.70
CA ALA A 22 15.88 9.14 37.80
C ALA A 22 14.44 8.90 37.33
N THR A 23 13.69 8.10 38.10
CA THR A 23 12.31 7.74 37.75
C THR A 23 11.37 8.96 37.79
N THR A 24 10.56 9.13 36.75
CA THR A 24 9.57 10.21 36.61
C THR A 24 8.33 10.07 37.52
N ARG A 25 8.39 9.25 38.58
CA ARG A 25 7.27 9.08 39.53
C ARG A 25 7.06 10.30 40.42
N HIS A 26 8.08 11.11 40.68
CA HIS A 26 8.02 12.24 41.62
C HIS A 26 7.20 13.44 41.09
N ASN A 27 7.25 13.74 39.80
CA ASN A 27 6.62 14.95 39.24
C ASN A 27 5.14 14.74 38.83
N LYS A 28 4.58 13.53 39.01
CA LYS A 28 3.19 13.13 38.67
C LYS A 28 2.67 13.67 37.32
N THR A 29 3.57 13.97 36.40
CA THR A 29 3.29 14.53 35.07
C THR A 29 4.02 13.64 34.08
N GLY A 30 3.35 12.56 33.66
CA GLY A 30 3.76 11.81 32.49
C GLY A 30 3.49 12.64 31.24
N SER A 31 4.29 13.67 30.96
CA SER A 31 4.10 14.56 29.80
C SER A 31 5.31 15.45 29.52
N TRP A 32 6.42 14.90 29.05
CA TRP A 32 7.35 15.60 28.13
C TRP A 32 7.63 14.66 26.95
N ARG A 33 6.61 14.39 26.12
CA ARG A 33 6.88 13.92 24.76
C ARG A 33 7.38 15.13 23.97
N ASN A 34 8.68 15.35 23.95
CA ASN A 34 9.34 16.39 23.13
C ASN A 34 9.30 16.05 21.62
N LEU A 35 8.75 14.88 21.30
CA LEU A 35 8.66 14.32 19.97
C LEU A 35 7.21 13.94 19.71
N ARG A 36 6.58 14.65 18.78
CA ARG A 36 5.33 14.21 18.17
C ARG A 36 5.69 13.44 16.90
N PRO A 37 5.45 12.11 16.85
CA PRO A 37 5.67 11.38 15.61
C PRO A 37 4.73 11.95 14.55
N LEU A 38 5.30 12.40 13.43
CA LEU A 38 4.53 12.72 12.24
C LEU A 38 4.22 11.41 11.53
N ILE A 39 2.97 10.98 11.59
CA ILE A 39 2.49 9.86 10.79
C ILE A 39 2.45 10.35 9.34
N LYS A 40 3.43 9.95 8.55
CA LYS A 40 3.49 10.26 7.12
C LYS A 40 3.02 9.04 6.34
N ASN A 41 1.88 9.17 5.68
CA ASN A 41 1.43 8.16 4.73
C ASN A 41 2.39 8.17 3.54
N LYS A 42 3.13 7.07 3.36
CA LYS A 42 4.01 6.86 2.21
C LYS A 42 3.37 5.81 1.31
N SER A 43 3.53 5.98 0.00
CA SER A 43 3.18 4.92 -0.94
C SER A 43 4.01 3.68 -0.65
N ALA A 44 3.36 2.52 -0.68
CA ALA A 44 4.02 1.25 -0.45
C ALA A 44 5.04 0.98 -1.57
N PRO A 45 6.25 0.50 -1.25
CA PRO A 45 7.29 0.28 -2.25
C PRO A 45 6.90 -0.79 -3.28
N CYS A 46 6.08 -1.78 -2.87
CA CYS A 46 5.53 -2.78 -3.78
C CYS A 46 4.56 -2.18 -4.81
N SER A 47 3.66 -1.27 -4.39
CA SER A 47 2.76 -0.56 -5.30
C SER A 47 3.52 0.34 -6.25
N LYS A 48 4.49 1.11 -5.74
CA LYS A 48 5.32 2.00 -6.56
C LYS A 48 6.14 1.25 -7.62
N ALA A 49 6.56 0.02 -7.34
CA ALA A 49 7.31 -0.80 -8.28
C ALA A 49 6.42 -1.54 -9.30
N CYS A 50 5.11 -1.58 -9.08
CA CYS A 50 4.19 -2.22 -10.02
C CYS A 50 3.92 -1.30 -11.23
N PRO A 51 4.06 -1.76 -12.48
CA PRO A 51 3.78 -0.94 -13.66
C PRO A 51 2.34 -0.40 -13.73
N THR A 52 1.37 -1.16 -13.20
CA THR A 52 -0.05 -0.77 -13.14
C THR A 52 -0.38 0.06 -11.89
N ASN A 53 0.61 0.30 -11.01
CA ASN A 53 0.46 0.98 -9.73
C ASN A 53 -0.67 0.39 -8.85
N THR A 54 -0.81 -0.95 -8.86
CA THR A 54 -1.81 -1.67 -8.07
C THR A 54 -1.68 -1.37 -6.58
N LEU A 55 -2.82 -1.18 -5.91
CA LEU A 55 -2.93 -0.92 -4.46
C LEU A 55 -2.76 -2.21 -3.64
N ILE A 56 -1.54 -2.78 -3.66
CA ILE A 56 -1.22 -4.07 -3.06
C ILE A 56 -1.59 -4.16 -1.58
N PRO A 57 -1.21 -3.22 -0.70
CA PRO A 57 -1.59 -3.29 0.71
C PRO A 57 -3.10 -3.26 0.94
N GLU A 58 -3.84 -2.57 0.07
CA GLU A 58 -5.28 -2.38 0.25
C GLU A 58 -6.06 -3.66 -0.07
N TYR A 59 -5.80 -4.29 -1.21
CA TYR A 59 -6.45 -5.57 -1.50
C TYR A 59 -5.94 -6.68 -0.58
N PHE A 60 -4.72 -6.57 -0.05
CA PHE A 60 -4.19 -7.49 0.95
C PHE A 60 -4.98 -7.44 2.25
N ASN A 61 -5.40 -6.26 2.71
CA ASN A 61 -6.24 -6.15 3.90
C ASN A 61 -7.54 -6.95 3.72
N PHE A 62 -8.22 -6.76 2.59
CA PHE A 62 -9.43 -7.52 2.27
C PHE A 62 -9.18 -9.01 2.08
N PHE A 63 -8.03 -9.39 1.53
CA PHE A 63 -7.64 -10.79 1.39
C PHE A 63 -7.40 -11.46 2.75
N ILE A 64 -6.76 -10.76 3.69
CA ILE A 64 -6.56 -11.24 5.07
C ILE A 64 -7.89 -11.40 5.80
N ASP A 65 -8.83 -10.49 5.55
CA ASP A 65 -10.20 -10.54 6.09
C ASP A 65 -11.10 -11.55 5.35
N GLU A 66 -10.53 -12.40 4.49
CA GLU A 66 -11.22 -13.40 3.65
C GLU A 66 -12.30 -12.79 2.71
N ASN A 67 -12.30 -11.47 2.53
CA ASN A 67 -13.21 -10.74 1.66
C ASN A 67 -12.66 -10.69 0.22
N ILE A 68 -12.72 -11.83 -0.46
CA ILE A 68 -12.25 -12.00 -1.84
C ILE A 68 -12.95 -11.04 -2.81
N LYS A 69 -14.23 -10.73 -2.58
CA LYS A 69 -15.02 -9.85 -3.45
C LYS A 69 -14.43 -8.43 -3.49
N GLU A 70 -14.15 -7.85 -2.32
CA GLU A 70 -13.55 -6.51 -2.25
C GLU A 70 -12.07 -6.52 -2.64
N ALA A 71 -11.32 -7.56 -2.27
CA ALA A 71 -9.94 -7.72 -2.71
C ALA A 71 -9.84 -7.73 -4.25
N GLY A 72 -10.67 -8.54 -4.91
CA GLY A 72 -10.75 -8.62 -6.36
C GLY A 72 -11.23 -7.32 -7.00
N ARG A 73 -12.20 -6.62 -6.38
CA ARG A 73 -12.66 -5.31 -6.85
C ARG A 73 -11.53 -4.27 -6.86
N ILE A 74 -10.79 -4.14 -5.75
CA ILE A 74 -9.66 -3.20 -5.66
C ILE A 74 -8.57 -3.55 -6.67
N LEU A 75 -8.26 -4.85 -6.79
CA LEU A 75 -7.26 -5.35 -7.73
C LEU A 75 -7.62 -5.02 -9.19
N THR A 76 -8.89 -5.20 -9.56
CA THR A 76 -9.39 -4.95 -10.94
C THR A 76 -9.57 -3.49 -11.31
N LEU A 77 -9.50 -2.54 -10.36
CA LEU A 77 -9.45 -1.11 -10.67
C LEU A 77 -8.19 -0.72 -11.46
N HIS A 78 -7.08 -1.43 -11.22
CA HIS A 78 -5.78 -1.13 -11.82
C HIS A 78 -5.32 -2.17 -12.83
N ASN A 79 -5.73 -3.43 -12.63
CA ASN A 79 -5.32 -4.54 -13.48
C ASN A 79 -6.55 -5.34 -13.92
N PRO A 80 -6.95 -5.28 -15.20
CA PRO A 80 -8.11 -6.02 -15.69
C PRO A 80 -7.89 -7.54 -15.77
N PHE A 81 -6.63 -8.02 -15.69
CA PHE A 81 -6.29 -9.43 -15.90
C PHE A 81 -5.48 -10.05 -14.74
N PRO A 82 -5.97 -9.99 -13.49
CA PRO A 82 -5.22 -10.46 -12.31
C PRO A 82 -4.89 -11.96 -12.34
N SER A 83 -5.79 -12.78 -12.88
CA SER A 83 -5.55 -14.22 -13.02
C SER A 83 -4.40 -14.53 -13.99
N ILE A 84 -4.18 -13.69 -15.00
CA ILE A 84 -3.10 -13.85 -15.97
C ILE A 84 -1.79 -13.29 -15.41
N THR A 85 -1.80 -12.05 -14.92
CA THR A 85 -0.61 -11.41 -14.34
C THR A 85 -0.09 -12.17 -13.12
N GLY A 86 -0.96 -12.76 -12.29
CA GLY A 86 -0.59 -13.67 -11.21
C GLY A 86 0.18 -14.93 -11.67
N ARG A 87 0.22 -15.23 -12.97
CA ARG A 87 0.98 -16.35 -13.55
C ARG A 87 2.22 -15.90 -14.31
N VAL A 88 2.09 -14.86 -15.14
CA VAL A 88 3.14 -14.46 -16.09
C VAL A 88 4.00 -13.29 -15.63
N CYS A 89 3.56 -12.54 -14.61
CA CYS A 89 4.28 -11.34 -14.19
C CYS A 89 5.69 -11.67 -13.66
N PRO A 90 6.73 -10.90 -14.04
CA PRO A 90 8.08 -10.98 -13.44
C PRO A 90 8.15 -10.57 -11.96
N ALA A 91 7.03 -10.11 -11.39
CA ALA A 91 6.88 -9.77 -9.98
C ALA A 91 7.82 -8.66 -9.46
N PHE A 92 7.90 -7.53 -10.19
CA PHE A 92 8.65 -6.33 -9.79
C PHE A 92 8.30 -5.84 -8.36
N CYS A 93 7.03 -5.95 -7.99
CA CYS A 93 6.52 -5.61 -6.66
C CYS A 93 7.18 -6.43 -5.54
N GLN A 94 7.50 -7.70 -5.79
CA GLN A 94 8.18 -8.57 -4.83
C GLN A 94 9.67 -8.20 -4.73
N THR A 95 10.30 -7.77 -5.83
CA THR A 95 11.69 -7.31 -5.83
C THR A 95 11.87 -6.07 -4.96
N ALA A 96 10.93 -5.13 -5.01
CA ALA A 96 10.94 -3.90 -4.22
C ALA A 96 10.36 -4.05 -2.79
N CYS A 97 9.93 -5.25 -2.40
CA CYS A 97 9.31 -5.48 -1.09
C CYS A 97 10.28 -5.14 0.05
N ASN A 98 9.88 -4.22 0.94
CA ASN A 98 10.68 -3.81 2.10
C ASN A 98 10.87 -4.93 3.13
N ARG A 99 9.99 -5.93 3.13
CA ARG A 99 10.06 -7.09 4.03
C ARG A 99 11.32 -7.93 3.83
N ARG A 100 11.91 -7.90 2.61
CA ARG A 100 13.21 -8.51 2.28
C ARG A 100 14.37 -8.10 3.19
N LYS A 101 14.24 -6.97 3.90
CA LYS A 101 15.25 -6.48 4.85
C LYS A 101 15.20 -7.19 6.20
N PHE A 102 14.13 -7.93 6.47
CA PHE A 102 13.90 -8.61 7.74
C PHE A 102 13.89 -10.12 7.56
N ASP A 103 13.12 -10.60 6.57
CA ASP A 103 12.95 -12.02 6.23
C ASP A 103 12.69 -12.14 4.71
N GLU A 104 11.75 -13.00 4.30
CA GLU A 104 11.44 -13.21 2.89
C GLU A 104 10.49 -12.16 2.31
N ARG A 105 10.59 -11.95 0.99
CA ARG A 105 9.59 -11.14 0.27
C ARG A 105 8.22 -11.81 0.36
N ILE A 106 7.19 -10.98 0.41
CA ILE A 106 5.81 -11.46 0.32
C ILE A 106 5.57 -12.04 -1.08
N SER A 107 4.91 -13.19 -1.14
CA SER A 107 4.48 -13.86 -2.38
C SER A 107 3.27 -13.16 -3.04
N ILE A 108 3.44 -11.87 -3.38
CA ILE A 108 2.41 -10.99 -3.95
C ILE A 108 1.78 -11.56 -5.23
N ARG A 109 2.58 -12.06 -6.17
CA ARG A 109 2.09 -12.62 -7.45
C ARG A 109 1.21 -13.84 -7.21
N GLU A 110 1.57 -14.68 -6.26
CA GLU A 110 0.85 -15.89 -5.91
C GLU A 110 -0.48 -15.56 -5.23
N ILE A 111 -0.51 -14.53 -4.38
CA ILE A 111 -1.75 -14.00 -3.79
C ILE A 111 -2.63 -13.36 -4.87
N GLU A 112 -2.06 -12.57 -5.78
CA GLU A 112 -2.77 -11.98 -6.93
C GLU A 112 -3.41 -13.06 -7.81
N ARG A 113 -2.71 -14.18 -8.03
CA ARG A 113 -3.26 -15.35 -8.71
C ARG A 113 -4.48 -15.92 -8.00
N VAL A 114 -4.39 -16.15 -6.69
CA VAL A 114 -5.50 -16.72 -5.91
C VAL A 114 -6.71 -15.78 -5.93
N VAL A 115 -6.49 -14.49 -5.63
CA VAL A 115 -7.57 -13.48 -5.65
C VAL A 115 -8.16 -13.38 -7.06
N GLY A 116 -7.34 -13.31 -8.09
CA GLY A 116 -7.79 -13.23 -9.47
C GLY A 116 -8.62 -14.43 -9.90
N ASP A 117 -8.20 -15.65 -9.54
CA ASP A 117 -8.93 -16.88 -9.87
C ASP A 117 -10.26 -16.97 -9.12
N LEU A 118 -10.26 -16.68 -7.81
CA LEU A 118 -11.47 -16.71 -6.99
C LEU A 118 -12.42 -15.55 -7.31
N TYR A 119 -11.93 -14.48 -7.95
CA TYR A 119 -12.76 -13.33 -8.32
C TYR A 119 -13.55 -13.55 -9.62
N LEU A 120 -13.16 -14.50 -10.48
CA LEU A 120 -13.84 -14.76 -11.77
C LEU A 120 -15.36 -14.98 -11.69
N PRO A 121 -15.92 -15.69 -10.69
CA PRO A 121 -17.37 -15.87 -10.57
C PRO A 121 -18.12 -14.58 -10.22
N TYR A 122 -17.44 -13.58 -9.66
CA TYR A 122 -18.05 -12.29 -9.35
C TYR A 122 -18.19 -11.50 -10.65
N LYS A 123 -19.37 -11.60 -11.27
CA LYS A 123 -19.70 -10.79 -12.46
C LYS A 123 -19.56 -9.30 -12.12
N ILE A 124 -18.60 -8.65 -12.77
CA ILE A 124 -18.46 -7.20 -12.71
C ILE A 124 -19.32 -6.61 -13.82
N GLU A 125 -20.57 -6.29 -13.54
CA GLU A 125 -21.40 -5.53 -14.47
C GLU A 125 -21.00 -4.05 -14.42
N GLN A 126 -19.99 -3.66 -15.19
CA GLN A 126 -19.72 -2.25 -15.46
C GLN A 126 -20.46 -1.83 -16.73
N LYS A 127 -21.65 -1.25 -16.54
CA LYS A 127 -22.32 -0.53 -17.62
C LYS A 127 -21.78 0.91 -17.69
N PRO A 128 -21.60 1.46 -18.89
CA PRO A 128 -21.30 2.88 -19.03
C PRO A 128 -22.46 3.69 -18.43
N LYS A 129 -22.14 4.78 -17.72
CA LYS A 129 -23.17 5.68 -17.17
C LYS A 129 -23.98 6.37 -18.26
N GLU A 130 -23.34 6.64 -19.39
CA GLU A 130 -23.93 7.30 -20.55
C GLU A 130 -23.37 6.66 -21.81
N GLU A 131 -24.24 6.39 -22.77
CA GLU A 131 -23.84 6.01 -24.12
C GLU A 131 -23.43 7.27 -24.89
N LYS A 132 -22.31 7.20 -25.59
CA LYS A 132 -21.79 8.30 -26.42
C LYS A 132 -21.99 7.95 -27.88
N ASP A 133 -22.47 8.91 -28.67
CA ASP A 133 -22.56 8.80 -30.13
C ASP A 133 -21.17 8.95 -30.78
N LYS A 134 -20.28 8.00 -30.48
CA LYS A 134 -18.91 7.94 -30.99
C LYS A 134 -18.60 6.51 -31.38
N ARG A 135 -17.92 6.34 -32.51
CA ARG A 135 -17.45 5.03 -32.99
C ARG A 135 -15.97 4.87 -32.65
N ILE A 136 -15.62 3.71 -32.08
CA ILE A 136 -14.25 3.33 -31.73
C ILE A 136 -13.99 1.97 -32.37
N ALA A 137 -12.84 1.82 -33.03
CA ALA A 137 -12.38 0.55 -33.57
C ALA A 137 -11.15 0.08 -32.78
N ILE A 138 -11.09 -1.21 -32.49
CA ILE A 138 -9.95 -1.88 -31.85
C ILE A 138 -9.45 -2.94 -32.83
N ILE A 139 -8.19 -2.85 -33.25
CA ILE A 139 -7.55 -3.84 -34.14
C ILE A 139 -6.57 -4.66 -33.29
N GLY A 140 -6.92 -5.92 -33.03
CA GLY A 140 -6.19 -6.82 -32.13
C GLY A 140 -6.88 -6.97 -30.77
N ALA A 141 -6.86 -8.19 -30.23
CA ALA A 141 -7.54 -8.58 -28.98
C ALA A 141 -6.56 -9.24 -27.98
N GLY A 142 -5.32 -8.74 -27.97
CA GLY A 142 -4.28 -9.17 -27.03
C GLY A 142 -4.38 -8.50 -25.68
#